data_AF-A0A959TWF4-F1
#
_entry.id   AF-A0A959TWF4-F1
#
_cell.length_a   1.000
_cell.length_b   1.000
_cell.length_c   1.000
_cell.angle_alpha   90.00
_cell.angle_beta   90.00
_cell.angle_gamma   90.00
#
_symmetry.space_group_name_H-M   'P 1'
#
loop_
_entity.id
_entity.type
_entity.pdbx_description
1 polymer ?
#
loop_
_entity_poly.entity_id
_entity_poly.type
_entity_poly.pdbx_seq_one_letter_code
_entity_poly.pdbx_strand_id
1 'polypeptide(L)'
;MIGCSSAPEDPCTRFFEPYPDLVSGRMRHRQNAALVDAMKAYSAGDHATAITGLERYMEQGAEGRSDARIYLASSYLAVGRPYDAEFQLDQLERSPNKSFAEVVEWYDALCWLCSGQFGRALEQARSIAARPRHTYKEQAVALMEDLEGR
;
A
#
# COMPACT_ATOMS: atom_id res chain seq x y z
N MET A 1 7.53 -29.51 30.81
CA MET A 1 8.61 -28.65 30.27
C MET A 1 8.06 -27.89 29.07
N ILE A 2 8.19 -26.57 29.18
CA ILE A 2 8.16 -25.46 28.21
C ILE A 2 8.16 -25.85 26.71
N GLY A 3 7.36 -25.13 25.90
CA GLY A 3 7.59 -25.10 24.45
C GLY A 3 6.54 -24.46 23.53
N CYS A 4 5.63 -23.58 23.96
CA CYS A 4 4.83 -22.78 23.01
C CYS A 4 5.50 -21.44 22.77
N SER A 5 6.59 -21.44 22.00
CA SER A 5 7.10 -20.23 21.36
C SER A 5 6.40 -20.07 20.02
N SER A 6 5.17 -19.53 20.04
CA SER A 6 4.64 -18.86 18.85
C SER A 6 5.55 -17.66 18.62
N ALA A 7 6.39 -17.72 17.59
CA ALA A 7 7.18 -16.57 17.18
C ALA A 7 6.24 -15.36 17.06
N PRO A 8 6.62 -14.18 17.56
CA PRO A 8 5.78 -12.99 17.42
C PRO A 8 5.50 -12.79 15.93
N GLU A 9 4.20 -12.71 15.60
CA GLU A 9 3.73 -12.46 14.24
C GLU A 9 4.41 -11.20 13.69
N ASP A 10 4.90 -11.29 12.45
CA ASP A 10 5.55 -10.16 11.80
C ASP A 10 4.55 -8.99 11.72
N PRO A 11 4.87 -7.82 12.31
CA PRO A 11 3.93 -6.71 12.35
C PRO A 11 3.51 -6.24 10.95
N CYS A 12 4.37 -6.38 9.94
CA CYS A 12 3.99 -6.10 8.57
C CYS A 12 2.82 -6.98 8.14
N THR A 13 2.93 -8.30 8.33
CA THR A 13 1.85 -9.26 8.03
C THR A 13 0.54 -8.93 8.77
N ARG A 14 0.61 -8.45 10.02
CA ARG A 14 -0.57 -8.12 10.84
C ARG A 14 -1.29 -6.84 10.41
N PHE A 15 -0.55 -5.81 10.02
CA PHE A 15 -1.12 -4.48 9.74
C PHE A 15 -1.31 -4.19 8.25
N PHE A 16 -0.60 -4.91 7.37
CA PHE A 16 -0.73 -4.72 5.94
C PHE A 16 -1.99 -5.39 5.41
N GLU A 17 -2.87 -4.58 4.84
CA GLU A 17 -3.97 -5.03 3.99
C GLU A 17 -3.77 -4.44 2.59
N PRO A 18 -3.93 -5.22 1.51
CA PRO A 18 -3.91 -4.67 0.15
C PRO A 18 -4.96 -3.56 -0.04
N TYR A 19 -4.62 -2.56 -0.86
CA TYR A 19 -5.50 -1.43 -1.13
C TYR A 19 -6.80 -1.90 -1.79
N PRO A 20 -7.98 -1.44 -1.34
CA PRO A 20 -9.24 -1.89 -1.90
C PRO A 20 -9.29 -1.72 -3.41
N ASP A 21 -9.77 -2.75 -4.11
CA ASP A 21 -9.93 -2.69 -5.55
C ASP A 21 -11.13 -1.84 -5.95
N LEU A 22 -10.84 -0.64 -6.46
CA LEU A 22 -11.80 0.33 -6.98
C LEU A 22 -11.78 0.40 -8.52
N VAL A 23 -11.11 -0.54 -9.20
CA VAL A 23 -10.83 -0.46 -10.64
C VAL A 23 -11.35 -1.65 -11.42
N SER A 24 -11.26 -2.89 -10.92
CA SER A 24 -11.62 -4.06 -11.74
C SER A 24 -13.10 -4.09 -12.15
N GLY A 25 -13.97 -3.42 -11.38
CA GLY A 25 -15.39 -3.26 -11.71
C GLY A 25 -15.71 -2.14 -12.71
N ARG A 26 -14.72 -1.34 -13.14
CA ARG A 26 -14.95 -0.26 -14.11
C ARG A 26 -15.26 -0.84 -15.50
N MET A 27 -16.14 -0.17 -16.25
CA MET A 27 -16.41 -0.57 -17.63
C MET A 27 -15.14 -0.52 -18.46
N ARG A 28 -14.80 -1.66 -19.08
CA ARG A 28 -13.62 -1.78 -19.93
C ARG A 28 -13.86 -1.07 -21.27
N HIS A 29 -12.94 -0.20 -21.65
CA HIS A 29 -12.85 0.45 -22.95
C HIS A 29 -11.41 0.48 -23.43
N ARG A 30 -11.19 0.97 -24.65
CA ARG A 30 -9.88 0.91 -25.33
C ARG A 30 -8.72 1.52 -24.54
N GLN A 31 -8.98 2.58 -23.79
CA GLN A 31 -7.94 3.36 -23.09
C GLN A 31 -7.60 2.78 -21.70
N ASN A 32 -8.54 2.11 -21.03
CA ASN A 32 -8.33 1.53 -19.70
C ASN A 32 -8.15 0.00 -19.72
N ALA A 33 -8.21 -0.63 -20.90
CA ALA A 33 -8.15 -2.08 -21.06
C ALA A 33 -6.98 -2.73 -20.33
N ALA A 34 -5.77 -2.19 -20.51
CA ALA A 34 -4.56 -2.71 -19.85
C ALA A 34 -4.61 -2.58 -18.32
N LEU A 35 -5.13 -1.46 -17.81
CA LEU A 35 -5.32 -1.26 -16.38
C LEU A 35 -6.36 -2.25 -15.81
N VAL A 36 -7.53 -2.39 -16.45
CA VAL A 36 -8.57 -3.32 -16.00
C VAL A 36 -8.08 -4.77 -16.01
N ASP A 37 -7.31 -5.16 -17.03
CA ASP A 37 -6.79 -6.53 -17.12
C ASP A 37 -5.72 -6.81 -16.05
N ALA A 38 -4.87 -5.83 -15.71
CA ALA A 38 -3.93 -5.94 -14.58
C ALA A 38 -4.67 -6.01 -13.22
N MET A 39 -5.76 -5.25 -13.07
CA MET A 39 -6.53 -5.20 -11.84
C MET A 39 -7.36 -6.46 -11.57
N LYS A 40 -7.65 -7.28 -12.59
CA LYS A 40 -8.20 -8.63 -12.38
C LYS A 40 -7.21 -9.56 -11.69
N ALA A 41 -5.91 -9.45 -12.02
CA ALA A 41 -4.88 -10.22 -11.31
C ALA A 41 -4.75 -9.73 -9.87
N TYR A 42 -4.77 -8.40 -9.68
CA TYR A 42 -4.76 -7.79 -8.35
C TYR A 42 -5.89 -8.30 -7.45
N SER A 43 -7.13 -8.29 -7.95
CA SER A 43 -8.30 -8.72 -7.18
C SER A 43 -8.34 -10.23 -6.90
N ALA A 44 -7.62 -11.01 -7.71
CA ALA A 44 -7.40 -12.44 -7.47
C ALA A 44 -6.26 -12.73 -6.47
N GLY A 45 -5.58 -11.70 -5.95
CA GLY A 45 -4.41 -11.83 -5.08
C GLY A 45 -3.12 -12.19 -5.83
N ASP A 46 -3.13 -12.26 -7.16
CA ASP A 46 -1.94 -12.47 -7.99
C ASP A 46 -1.21 -11.14 -8.19
N HIS A 47 -0.57 -10.68 -7.12
CA HIS A 47 0.15 -9.41 -7.08
C HIS A 47 1.37 -9.40 -8.02
N ALA A 48 1.99 -10.55 -8.30
CA ALA A 48 3.12 -10.63 -9.22
C ALA A 48 2.69 -10.31 -10.66
N THR A 49 1.60 -10.95 -11.12
CA THR A 49 1.02 -10.65 -12.45
C THR A 49 0.45 -9.23 -12.51
N ALA A 50 -0.17 -8.75 -11.42
CA ALA A 50 -0.66 -7.38 -11.33
C ALA A 50 0.46 -6.35 -11.52
N ILE A 51 1.62 -6.55 -10.87
CA ILE A 51 2.80 -5.67 -11.02
C ILE A 51 3.20 -5.57 -12.49
N THR A 52 3.42 -6.69 -13.18
CA THR A 52 3.83 -6.68 -14.60
C THR A 52 2.81 -5.97 -15.49
N GLY A 53 1.51 -6.19 -15.25
CA GLY A 53 0.45 -5.52 -16.00
C GLY A 53 0.40 -4.01 -15.76
N LEU A 54 0.54 -3.58 -14.51
CA LEU A 54 0.51 -2.18 -14.09
C LEU A 54 1.77 -1.41 -14.56
N GLU A 55 2.96 -2.02 -14.47
CA GLU A 55 4.21 -1.44 -15.02
C GLU A 55 4.06 -1.18 -16.52
N ARG A 56 3.58 -2.17 -17.27
CA ARG A 56 3.32 -2.01 -18.71
C ARG A 56 2.26 -0.95 -19.01
N TYR A 57 1.24 -0.81 -18.18
CA TYR A 57 0.25 0.27 -18.32
C TYR A 57 0.92 1.65 -18.15
N MET A 58 1.84 1.78 -17.20
CA MET A 58 2.54 3.03 -16.91
C MET A 58 3.46 3.47 -18.07
N GLU A 59 4.02 2.54 -18.84
CA GLU A 59 4.84 2.82 -20.02
C GLU A 59 4.04 3.41 -21.20
N GLN A 60 2.74 3.11 -21.29
CA GLN A 60 1.89 3.48 -22.44
C GLN A 60 1.45 4.96 -22.44
N GLY A 61 1.95 5.77 -21.51
CA GLY A 61 1.75 7.21 -21.58
C GLY A 61 0.43 7.73 -20.98
N ALA A 62 -0.44 6.87 -20.45
CA ALA A 62 -1.85 7.16 -20.22
C ALA A 62 -2.18 8.05 -18.99
N GLU A 63 -3.38 8.65 -19.02
CA GLU A 63 -4.12 9.20 -17.88
C GLU A 63 -4.30 8.15 -16.76
N GLY A 64 -4.57 8.54 -15.51
CA GLY A 64 -4.81 7.58 -14.42
C GLY A 64 -3.55 6.89 -13.86
N ARG A 65 -2.36 7.45 -14.08
CA ARG A 65 -1.10 6.98 -13.47
C ARG A 65 -1.16 6.94 -11.95
N SER A 66 -1.91 7.87 -11.34
CA SER A 66 -2.05 7.89 -9.88
C SER A 66 -2.75 6.64 -9.36
N ASP A 67 -3.86 6.23 -9.99
CA ASP A 67 -4.55 4.98 -9.64
C ASP A 67 -3.59 3.78 -9.77
N ALA A 68 -2.89 3.67 -10.90
CA ALA A 68 -1.95 2.56 -11.11
C ALA A 68 -0.81 2.52 -10.08
N ARG A 69 -0.30 3.69 -9.64
CA ARG A 69 0.77 3.76 -8.64
C ARG A 69 0.37 3.23 -7.28
N ILE A 70 -0.86 3.51 -6.81
CA ILE A 70 -1.26 3.00 -5.50
C ILE A 70 -1.41 1.47 -5.52
N TYR A 71 -1.93 0.90 -6.61
CA TYR A 71 -1.99 -0.55 -6.77
C TYR A 71 -0.61 -1.18 -6.95
N LEU A 72 0.34 -0.51 -7.60
CA LEU A 72 1.73 -0.95 -7.64
C LEU A 72 2.35 -0.96 -6.25
N ALA A 73 2.22 0.13 -5.48
CA ALA A 73 2.73 0.20 -4.11
C ALA A 73 2.18 -0.93 -3.24
N SER A 74 0.86 -1.12 -3.27
CA SER A 74 0.20 -2.21 -2.53
C SER A 74 0.66 -3.60 -3.01
N SER A 75 0.77 -3.82 -4.32
CA SER A 75 1.23 -5.11 -4.85
C SER A 75 2.69 -5.40 -4.50
N TYR A 76 3.56 -4.39 -4.54
CA TYR A 76 4.96 -4.53 -4.13
C TYR A 76 5.07 -4.88 -2.65
N LEU A 77 4.28 -4.24 -1.77
CA LEU A 77 4.23 -4.64 -0.35
C LEU A 77 3.77 -6.09 -0.19
N ALA A 78 2.72 -6.50 -0.90
CA ALA A 78 2.20 -7.86 -0.84
C ALA A 78 3.22 -8.94 -1.26
N VAL A 79 4.18 -8.59 -2.13
CA VAL A 79 5.26 -9.50 -2.54
C VAL A 79 6.60 -9.24 -1.82
N GLY A 80 6.58 -8.49 -0.71
CA GLY A 80 7.77 -8.26 0.12
C GLY A 80 8.81 -7.33 -0.50
N ARG A 81 8.39 -6.38 -1.34
CA ARG A 81 9.24 -5.39 -2.03
C ARG A 81 8.96 -3.95 -1.53
N PRO A 82 9.18 -3.63 -0.24
CA PRO A 82 8.79 -2.33 0.33
C PRO A 82 9.53 -1.13 -0.27
N TYR A 83 10.77 -1.30 -0.77
CA TYR A 83 11.51 -0.21 -1.42
C TYR A 83 10.90 0.20 -2.77
N ASP A 84 10.45 -0.78 -3.56
CA ASP A 84 9.75 -0.50 -4.81
C ASP A 84 8.39 0.17 -4.53
N ALA A 85 7.74 -0.20 -3.42
CA ALA A 85 6.50 0.43 -2.96
C ALA A 85 6.72 1.89 -2.57
N GLU A 86 7.71 2.20 -1.72
CA GLU A 86 8.08 3.56 -1.31
C GLU A 86 8.34 4.45 -2.55
N PHE A 87 9.06 3.94 -3.56
CA PHE A 87 9.27 4.68 -4.79
C PHE A 87 7.97 5.05 -5.52
N GLN A 88 6.95 4.20 -5.52
CA GLN A 88 5.66 4.55 -6.14
C GLN A 88 4.87 5.57 -5.31
N LEU A 89 4.95 5.48 -3.99
CA LEU A 89 4.29 6.39 -3.05
C LEU A 89 4.90 7.80 -3.10
N ASP A 90 6.24 7.91 -3.15
CA ASP A 90 6.96 9.17 -3.40
C ASP A 90 6.43 9.90 -4.65
N GLN A 91 6.20 9.13 -5.72
CA GLN A 91 5.71 9.68 -6.98
C GLN A 91 4.24 10.14 -6.89
N LEU A 92 3.45 9.52 -6.00
CA LEU A 92 2.09 9.96 -5.68
C LEU A 92 2.10 11.21 -4.79
N GLU A 93 2.96 11.26 -3.77
CA GLU A 93 3.08 12.39 -2.88
C GLU A 93 3.44 13.67 -3.65
N ARG A 94 4.37 13.56 -4.60
CA ARG A 94 4.81 14.66 -5.48
C ARG A 94 3.79 15.03 -6.56
N SER A 95 2.76 14.22 -6.77
CA SER A 95 1.70 14.51 -7.73
C SER A 95 0.89 15.74 -7.30
N PRO A 96 0.43 16.59 -8.24
CA PRO A 96 -0.55 17.64 -7.93
C PRO A 96 -1.90 17.06 -7.49
N ASN A 97 -2.20 15.80 -7.86
CA ASN A 97 -3.41 15.13 -7.42
C ASN A 97 -3.27 14.67 -5.95
N LYS A 98 -4.01 15.32 -5.04
CA LYS A 98 -4.01 15.00 -3.61
C LYS A 98 -5.14 14.05 -3.18
N SER A 99 -5.90 13.48 -4.11
CA SER A 99 -6.96 12.50 -3.80
C SER A 99 -6.45 11.25 -3.06
N PHE A 100 -5.16 10.96 -3.14
CA PHE A 100 -4.53 9.82 -2.48
C PHE A 100 -3.74 10.20 -1.22
N ALA A 101 -3.76 11.45 -0.75
CA ALA A 101 -2.86 11.91 0.31
C ALA A 101 -2.91 11.04 1.57
N GLU A 102 -4.09 10.79 2.12
CA GLU A 102 -4.26 9.95 3.33
C GLU A 102 -3.90 8.49 3.10
N VAL A 103 -4.08 8.00 1.86
CA VAL A 103 -3.70 6.65 1.46
C VAL A 103 -2.17 6.54 1.39
N VAL A 104 -1.51 7.50 0.75
CA VAL A 104 -0.04 7.55 0.67
C VAL A 104 0.56 7.57 2.07
N GLU A 105 0.06 8.45 2.94
CA GLU A 105 0.55 8.57 4.31
C GLU A 105 0.46 7.25 5.10
N TRP A 106 -0.65 6.50 4.94
CA TRP A 106 -0.79 5.19 5.59
C TRP A 106 0.13 4.13 4.98
N TYR A 107 0.20 4.06 3.65
CA TYR A 107 1.02 3.05 2.98
C TYR A 107 2.52 3.33 3.12
N ASP A 108 2.95 4.57 3.35
CA ASP A 108 4.33 4.90 3.73
C ASP A 108 4.67 4.33 5.12
N ALA A 109 3.74 4.46 6.09
CA ALA A 109 3.91 3.83 7.40
C ALA A 109 4.08 2.32 7.27
N LEU A 110 3.29 1.67 6.41
CA LEU A 110 3.39 0.25 6.12
C LEU A 110 4.68 -0.11 5.37
N CYS A 111 5.15 0.71 4.43
CA CYS A 111 6.45 0.51 3.77
C CYS A 111 7.60 0.52 4.78
N TRP A 112 7.58 1.48 5.71
CA TRP A 112 8.58 1.57 6.78
C TRP A 112 8.46 0.40 7.76
N LEU A 113 7.25 -0.01 8.10
CA LEU A 113 7.00 -1.19 8.92
C LEU A 113 7.60 -2.46 8.28
N CYS A 114 7.24 -2.73 7.02
CA CYS A 114 7.66 -3.91 6.27
C CYS A 114 9.16 -3.91 5.88
N SER A 115 9.82 -2.76 5.93
CA SER A 115 11.28 -2.65 5.76
C SER A 115 12.05 -2.60 7.10
N GLY A 116 11.38 -2.79 8.24
CA GLY A 116 12.00 -2.79 9.57
C GLY A 116 12.38 -1.40 10.10
N GLN A 117 11.95 -0.33 9.44
CA GLN A 117 12.18 1.06 9.84
C GLN A 117 11.14 1.51 10.89
N PHE A 118 11.05 0.78 12.01
CA PHE A 118 10.01 0.94 13.02
C PHE A 118 9.90 2.37 13.59
N GLY A 119 11.02 3.08 13.75
CA GLY A 119 11.00 4.47 14.21
C GLY A 119 10.26 5.41 13.25
N ARG A 120 10.50 5.28 11.93
CA ARG A 120 9.78 6.07 10.92
C ARG A 120 8.30 5.69 10.86
N ALA A 121 8.02 4.38 10.90
CA ALA A 121 6.65 3.87 10.93
C ALA A 121 5.87 4.41 12.15
N LEU A 122 6.49 4.44 13.34
CA LEU A 122 5.89 4.95 14.56
C LEU A 122 5.60 6.45 14.45
N GLU A 123 6.55 7.27 13.99
CA GLU A 123 6.33 8.72 13.85
C GLU A 123 5.21 9.03 12.84
N GLN A 124 5.15 8.28 11.74
CA GLN A 124 4.06 8.39 10.77
C GLN A 124 2.71 7.99 11.36
N ALA A 125 2.67 6.89 12.11
CA ALA A 125 1.47 6.41 12.78
C ALA A 125 0.97 7.44 13.82
N ARG A 126 1.88 8.04 14.63
CA ARG A 126 1.55 9.15 15.54
C ARG A 126 0.92 10.34 14.80
N SER A 127 1.54 10.75 13.68
CA SER A 127 1.08 11.86 12.85
C SER A 127 -0.33 11.61 12.28
N ILE A 128 -0.60 10.38 11.81
CA ILE A 128 -1.92 9.98 11.35
C ILE A 128 -2.93 9.94 12.51
N ALA A 129 -2.57 9.30 13.64
CA ALA A 129 -3.45 9.15 14.81
C ALA A 129 -3.89 10.51 15.40
N ALA A 130 -3.03 11.52 15.33
CA ALA A 130 -3.31 12.87 15.79
C ALA A 130 -4.37 13.62 14.95
N ARG A 131 -4.74 13.13 13.76
CA ARG A 131 -5.67 13.78 12.84
C ARG A 131 -7.07 13.15 12.94
N PRO A 132 -8.08 13.84 13.53
CA PRO A 132 -9.36 13.20 13.87
C PRO A 132 -10.20 12.69 12.69
N ARG A 133 -9.98 13.20 11.47
CA ARG A 133 -10.77 12.89 10.26
C ARG A 133 -10.00 12.04 9.25
N HIS A 134 -8.81 11.57 9.60
CA HIS A 134 -7.99 10.77 8.70
C HIS A 134 -8.61 9.38 8.49
N THR A 135 -8.69 8.92 7.25
CA THR A 135 -9.29 7.64 6.86
C THR A 135 -8.70 6.46 7.63
N TYR A 136 -7.37 6.46 7.83
CA TYR A 136 -6.63 5.39 8.51
C TYR A 136 -6.31 5.65 9.99
N LYS A 137 -7.04 6.57 10.64
CA LYS A 137 -6.74 6.96 12.03
C LYS A 137 -6.72 5.76 12.99
N GLU A 138 -7.73 4.90 12.92
CA GLU A 138 -7.88 3.77 13.84
C GLU A 138 -6.75 2.74 13.65
N GLN A 139 -6.41 2.44 12.40
CA GLN A 139 -5.30 1.56 12.05
C GLN A 139 -3.96 2.14 12.52
N ALA A 140 -3.77 3.45 12.38
CA ALA A 140 -2.56 4.11 12.85
C ALA A 140 -2.44 4.14 14.38
N VAL A 141 -3.54 4.29 15.12
CA VAL A 141 -3.55 4.16 16.59
C VAL A 141 -3.11 2.75 16.98
N ALA A 142 -3.69 1.72 16.36
CA ALA A 142 -3.33 0.33 16.66
C ALA A 142 -1.86 0.03 16.32
N LEU A 143 -1.35 0.54 15.20
CA LEU A 143 0.06 0.40 14.83
C LEU A 143 0.98 1.13 15.80
N MET A 144 0.63 2.34 16.20
CA MET A 144 1.39 3.13 17.18
C MET A 144 1.50 2.40 18.52
N GLU A 145 0.38 1.89 19.05
CA GLU A 145 0.35 1.15 20.32
C GLU A 145 1.17 -0.14 20.24
N ASP A 146 1.12 -0.88 19.12
CA ASP A 146 1.94 -2.08 18.91
C ASP A 146 3.44 -1.75 18.86
N LEU A 147 3.83 -0.64 18.23
CA LEU A 147 5.22 -0.23 18.11
C LEU A 147 5.78 0.39 19.40
N GLU A 148 4.96 1.05 20.22
CA GLU A 148 5.37 1.59 21.53
C GLU A 148 5.52 0.49 22.60
N GLY A 149 4.79 -0.62 22.47
CA GLY A 149 4.85 -1.75 23.39
C GLY A 149 6.01 -2.72 23.17
N ARG A 150 6.87 -2.47 22.16
CA ARG A 150 8.04 -3.28 21.80
C ARG A 150 9.30 -2.83 22.51
#